data_AF-A0A8S9QJD4-F1
#
_entry.id   AF-A0A8S9QJD4-F1
#
_cell.length_a   1.000
_cell.length_b   1.000
_cell.length_c   1.000
_cell.angle_alpha   90.00
_cell.angle_beta   90.00
_cell.angle_gamma   90.00
#
_symmetry.space_group_name_H-M   'P 1'
#
loop_
_entity.id
_entity.type
_entity.pdbx_description
1 polymer ?
#
loop_
_entity_poly.entity_id
_entity_poly.type
_entity_poly.pdbx_seq_one_letter_code
_entity_poly.pdbx_strand_id
1 'polypeptide(L)'
;MIMKLLYPHCAYGGDGQHNTVLEDPCETRKSKRNRNIPPIFNDYQCDPKIKVFSGQNTDYVDEAYSSLRDKLGKNKTLTVANGIRVSSKDLCNIVERTHQMPPKVMDALMYYTKLDLMRKFGDSAPCKIALFATNFPASIVKQHARLTKTAVKDRCKMRFDDSALQLLRVDPDCEMTYDRIYFPFNIDKYHWVGVCLDIMSATLHVIDCNMSLRSESLMKKDLNPVANVFPYLINAVIGGDSRNLPKPFILSRSKGIPQNPNPRDSAVMTALLIQAHASSGVDGCKEVTPVALHSASKQLAVMVYRAICPV
;
A
#
# COMPACT_ATOMS: atom_id res chain seq x y z
N MET A 1 -21.09 -27.50 -22.85
CA MET A 1 -20.27 -28.49 -23.58
C MET A 1 -18.93 -28.60 -22.86
N ILE A 2 -18.43 -29.83 -22.75
CA ILE A 2 -17.47 -30.36 -21.77
C ILE A 2 -16.02 -29.84 -21.93
N MET A 3 -15.37 -29.65 -20.78
CA MET A 3 -13.92 -29.66 -20.45
C MET A 3 -12.94 -30.29 -21.47
N LYS A 4 -11.70 -29.77 -21.53
CA LYS A 4 -10.48 -30.58 -21.30
C LYS A 4 -9.20 -29.73 -21.13
N LEU A 5 -8.63 -29.85 -19.93
CA LEU A 5 -7.19 -29.79 -19.63
C LEU A 5 -6.43 -30.86 -20.44
N LEU A 6 -5.14 -30.64 -20.73
CA LEU A 6 -4.03 -31.62 -20.65
C LEU A 6 -2.73 -31.05 -21.25
N TYR A 7 -1.74 -30.79 -20.40
CA TYR A 7 -0.37 -31.35 -20.56
C TYR A 7 -0.38 -32.72 -19.85
N PRO A 8 0.52 -33.71 -20.09
CA PRO A 8 1.96 -33.58 -20.40
C PRO A 8 2.56 -34.66 -21.34
N HIS A 9 3.87 -34.61 -21.66
CA HIS A 9 4.84 -35.70 -21.41
C HIS A 9 6.25 -35.42 -21.98
N CYS A 10 7.26 -35.79 -21.18
CA CYS A 10 8.67 -35.92 -21.53
C CYS A 10 8.93 -37.16 -22.40
N ALA A 11 9.99 -37.15 -23.21
CA ALA A 11 10.74 -38.34 -23.60
C ALA A 11 12.22 -38.03 -23.96
N TYR A 12 13.05 -39.02 -23.69
CA TYR A 12 14.52 -39.09 -23.60
C TYR A 12 15.21 -39.48 -24.93
N GLY A 13 16.54 -39.26 -24.99
CA GLY A 13 17.53 -39.98 -25.83
C GLY A 13 18.14 -39.12 -26.96
N GLY A 14 19.44 -39.10 -27.26
CA GLY A 14 20.62 -39.86 -26.83
C GLY A 14 21.66 -39.87 -27.97
N ASP A 15 22.88 -39.39 -27.67
CA ASP A 15 24.22 -39.62 -28.26
C ASP A 15 24.56 -39.43 -29.75
N GLY A 16 25.72 -38.77 -29.99
CA GLY A 16 26.49 -38.84 -31.24
C GLY A 16 27.50 -37.70 -31.43
N GLN A 17 28.76 -37.93 -31.02
CA GLN A 17 29.90 -37.01 -31.04
C GLN A 17 30.37 -36.54 -32.43
N HIS A 18 30.86 -35.30 -32.53
CA HIS A 18 32.02 -34.96 -33.37
C HIS A 18 32.79 -33.76 -32.79
N ASN A 19 34.09 -33.96 -32.55
CA ASN A 19 35.05 -32.99 -32.04
C ASN A 19 35.47 -31.96 -33.10
N THR A 20 35.54 -30.68 -32.71
CA THR A 20 36.60 -29.74 -33.11
C THR A 20 36.86 -28.76 -31.94
N VAL A 21 38.13 -28.48 -31.68
CA VAL A 21 38.69 -27.77 -30.51
C VAL A 21 39.08 -26.33 -30.88
N LEU A 22 39.21 -25.47 -29.86
CA LEU A 22 39.77 -24.10 -29.77
C LEU A 22 38.68 -23.00 -29.86
N GLU A 23 38.48 -22.09 -28.91
CA GLU A 23 39.41 -21.35 -28.04
C GLU A 23 38.85 -21.04 -26.61
N ASP A 24 39.77 -20.66 -25.73
CA ASP A 24 39.73 -20.55 -24.26
C ASP A 24 39.23 -19.17 -23.76
N PRO A 25 38.35 -19.07 -22.73
CA PRO A 25 38.14 -17.84 -21.99
C PRO A 25 38.76 -17.89 -20.59
N CYS A 26 39.86 -17.16 -20.43
CA CYS A 26 40.38 -16.52 -19.20
C CYS A 26 39.85 -17.07 -17.87
N GLU A 27 40.53 -18.09 -17.32
CA GLU A 27 40.33 -18.50 -15.93
C GLU A 27 40.77 -17.37 -14.98
N THR A 28 39.78 -16.74 -14.34
CA THR A 28 40.02 -15.87 -13.19
C THR A 28 40.58 -16.70 -12.03
N ARG A 29 41.77 -16.32 -11.57
CA ARG A 29 42.53 -16.98 -10.51
C ARG A 29 41.72 -17.05 -9.21
N LYS A 30 41.02 -18.17 -8.96
CA LYS A 30 40.31 -18.42 -7.69
C LYS A 30 41.33 -18.67 -6.58
N SER A 31 41.38 -17.77 -5.60
CA SER A 31 42.17 -17.94 -4.39
C SER A 31 41.69 -19.17 -3.60
N LYS A 32 42.61 -20.11 -3.31
CA LYS A 32 42.38 -21.25 -2.41
C LYS A 32 42.57 -20.90 -0.93
N ARG A 33 42.68 -19.62 -0.55
CA ARG A 33 42.73 -19.24 0.86
C ARG A 33 41.37 -19.51 1.50
N ASN A 34 41.35 -20.33 2.55
CA ASN A 34 40.22 -20.36 3.48
C ASN A 34 39.91 -18.93 3.90
N ARG A 35 38.71 -18.44 3.58
CA ARG A 35 38.19 -17.20 4.15
C ARG A 35 37.87 -17.48 5.61
N ASN A 36 38.84 -17.27 6.49
CA ASN A 36 38.57 -17.15 7.91
C ASN A 36 37.82 -15.82 8.11
N ILE A 37 36.50 -15.90 8.16
CA ILE A 37 35.65 -14.78 8.59
C ILE A 37 35.87 -14.65 10.11
N PRO A 38 36.37 -13.52 10.63
CA PRO A 38 36.49 -13.33 12.06
C PRO A 38 35.11 -13.47 12.73
N PRO A 39 35.00 -14.12 13.90
CA PRO A 39 33.71 -14.32 14.59
C PRO A 39 32.93 -13.02 14.84
N ILE A 40 33.64 -11.89 14.90
CA ILE A 40 33.12 -10.53 15.12
C ILE A 40 32.14 -10.06 14.03
N PHE A 41 32.15 -10.64 12.82
CA PHE A 41 31.24 -10.23 11.75
C PHE A 41 29.92 -11.02 11.67
N ASN A 42 29.75 -12.09 12.47
CA ASN A 42 28.48 -12.83 12.50
C ASN A 42 27.35 -12.03 13.17
N ASP A 43 27.73 -11.04 14.00
CA ASP A 43 26.80 -10.20 14.75
C ASP A 43 26.51 -8.86 14.05
N TYR A 44 27.15 -8.61 12.89
CA TYR A 44 26.87 -7.42 12.08
C TYR A 44 25.56 -7.62 11.33
N GLN A 45 24.45 -7.39 12.03
CA GLN A 45 23.16 -7.20 11.39
C GLN A 45 23.13 -5.77 10.84
N CYS A 46 23.26 -5.64 9.52
CA CYS A 46 22.78 -4.43 8.86
C CYS A 46 21.33 -4.21 9.29
N ASP A 47 20.99 -2.99 9.73
CA ASP A 47 19.61 -2.66 10.07
C ASP A 47 18.69 -3.13 8.92
N PRO A 48 17.64 -3.93 9.21
CA PRO A 48 16.80 -4.48 8.17
C PRO A 48 16.14 -3.34 7.37
N LYS A 49 16.63 -3.13 6.14
CA LYS A 49 16.08 -2.14 5.22
C LYS A 49 14.70 -2.64 4.76
N ILE A 50 13.66 -1.86 5.04
CA ILE A 50 12.32 -2.16 4.52
C ILE A 50 12.37 -2.03 3.00
N LYS A 51 12.05 -3.09 2.24
CA LYS A 51 12.04 -3.06 0.76
C LYS A 51 11.08 -2.05 0.17
N VAL A 52 10.14 -1.54 0.96
CA VAL A 52 9.33 -0.36 0.64
C VAL A 52 10.19 0.81 0.18
N PHE A 53 11.43 0.93 0.65
CA PHE A 53 12.38 1.95 0.23
C PHE A 53 13.43 1.44 -0.77
N SER A 54 13.20 0.31 -1.43
CA SER A 54 14.10 -0.18 -2.49
C SER A 54 14.27 0.88 -3.58
N GLY A 55 15.53 1.12 -3.97
CA GLY A 55 15.90 2.20 -4.90
C GLY A 55 16.04 3.59 -4.26
N GLN A 56 15.77 3.75 -2.95
CA GLN A 56 16.06 4.98 -2.20
C GLN A 56 17.39 4.82 -1.45
N ASN A 57 18.22 5.88 -1.45
CA ASN A 57 19.39 5.93 -0.58
C ASN A 57 18.93 6.10 0.88
N THR A 58 18.98 5.01 1.63
CA THR A 58 18.56 4.92 3.04
C THR A 58 19.74 5.06 4.02
N ASP A 59 20.98 5.01 3.52
CA ASP A 59 22.19 4.99 4.35
C ASP A 59 22.46 6.34 5.03
N TYR A 60 21.82 7.42 4.56
CA TYR A 60 21.97 8.79 5.07
C TYR A 60 20.63 9.41 5.48
N VAL A 61 19.67 8.58 5.91
CA VAL A 61 18.32 9.06 6.27
C VAL A 61 18.35 10.09 7.40
N ASP A 62 19.26 9.94 8.35
CA ASP A 62 19.41 10.84 9.50
C ASP A 62 19.96 12.21 9.10
N GLU A 63 20.94 12.23 8.20
CA GLU A 63 21.48 13.47 7.62
C GLU A 63 20.43 14.16 6.74
N ALA A 64 19.72 13.39 5.91
CA ALA A 64 18.66 13.90 5.07
C ALA A 64 17.51 14.51 5.89
N TYR A 65 17.15 13.87 7.01
CA TYR A 65 16.14 14.38 7.93
C TYR A 65 16.61 15.63 8.67
N SER A 66 17.88 15.67 9.09
CA SER A 66 18.49 16.86 9.70
C SER A 66 18.47 18.05 8.73
N SER A 67 18.90 17.83 7.49
CA SER A 67 18.85 18.85 6.43
C SER A 67 17.41 19.33 6.14
N LEU A 68 16.44 18.41 6.16
CA LEU A 68 15.02 18.76 6.06
C LEU A 68 14.58 19.69 7.20
N ARG A 69 14.96 19.39 8.44
CA ARG A 69 14.60 20.21 9.60
C ARG A 69 15.19 21.62 9.51
N ASP A 70 16.44 21.72 9.07
CA ASP A 70 17.11 23.01 8.88
C ASP A 70 16.41 23.84 7.79
N LYS A 71 16.05 23.23 6.66
CA LYS A 71 15.38 23.91 5.53
C LYS A 71 13.94 24.31 5.79
N LEU A 72 13.22 23.54 6.60
CA LEU A 72 11.82 23.82 6.91
C LEU A 72 11.67 25.04 7.83
N GLY A 73 12.67 25.36 8.65
CA GLY A 73 12.55 26.41 9.66
C GLY A 73 11.37 26.18 10.63
N LYS A 74 11.16 27.12 11.57
CA LYS A 74 10.01 27.08 12.47
C LYS A 74 8.76 27.59 11.74
N ASN A 75 7.67 26.82 11.77
CA ASN A 75 6.32 27.21 11.33
C ASN A 75 6.08 27.38 9.81
N LYS A 76 6.94 26.83 8.94
CA LYS A 76 6.64 26.80 7.50
C LYS A 76 5.46 25.88 7.22
N THR A 77 4.59 26.29 6.30
CA THR A 77 3.53 25.45 5.75
C THR A 77 3.81 25.21 4.28
N LEU A 78 3.73 23.96 3.87
CA LEU A 78 3.91 23.50 2.50
C LEU A 78 2.56 23.07 1.95
N THR A 79 2.34 23.30 0.65
CA THR A 79 1.14 22.84 -0.05
C THR A 79 1.54 21.73 -1.01
N VAL A 80 1.06 20.52 -0.74
CA VAL A 80 1.18 19.36 -1.62
C VAL A 80 0.40 19.63 -2.92
N ALA A 81 0.83 19.08 -4.05
CA ALA A 81 0.24 19.35 -5.37
C ALA A 81 -1.28 19.09 -5.47
N ASN A 82 -1.87 18.30 -4.58
CA ASN A 82 -3.32 18.10 -4.48
C ASN A 82 -4.03 19.09 -3.52
N GLY A 83 -3.37 20.19 -3.15
CA GLY A 83 -3.90 21.25 -2.27
C GLY A 83 -3.79 20.96 -0.76
N ILE A 84 -3.26 19.80 -0.35
CA ILE A 84 -3.10 19.47 1.08
C ILE A 84 -2.03 20.37 1.70
N ARG A 85 -2.34 20.99 2.84
CA ARG A 85 -1.38 21.81 3.58
C ARG A 85 -0.75 21.04 4.74
N VAL A 86 0.58 20.93 4.72
CA VAL A 86 1.39 20.23 5.72
C VAL A 86 2.39 21.21 6.33
N SER A 87 2.42 21.34 7.65
CA SER A 87 3.37 22.21 8.36
C SER A 87 4.69 21.49 8.70
N SER A 88 5.74 22.25 9.03
CA SER A 88 6.98 21.67 9.58
C SER A 88 6.71 20.77 10.78
N LYS A 89 5.77 21.18 11.66
CA LYS A 89 5.37 20.40 12.84
C LYS A 89 4.71 19.08 12.42
N ASP A 90 3.87 19.10 11.39
CA ASP A 90 3.23 17.88 10.90
C ASP A 90 4.29 16.86 10.40
N LEU A 91 5.34 17.32 9.69
CA LEU A 91 6.43 16.46 9.23
C LEU A 91 7.29 15.93 10.39
N CYS A 92 7.57 16.74 11.41
CA CYS A 92 8.26 16.28 12.62
C CYS A 92 7.44 15.21 13.36
N ASN A 93 6.13 15.39 13.48
CA ASN A 93 5.25 14.46 14.15
C ASN A 93 5.22 13.06 13.51
N ILE A 94 5.50 12.94 12.20
CA ILE A 94 5.67 11.64 11.53
C ILE A 94 6.81 10.85 12.18
N VAL A 95 7.91 11.52 12.50
CA VAL A 95 9.12 10.90 13.08
C VAL A 95 8.96 10.67 14.58
N GLU A 96 8.47 11.69 15.28
CA GLU A 96 8.34 11.66 16.74
C GLU A 96 7.30 10.64 17.21
N ARG A 97 6.22 10.43 16.43
CA ARG A 97 5.13 9.47 16.74
C ARG A 97 4.61 9.62 18.18
N THR A 98 4.56 10.87 18.67
CA THR A 98 4.13 11.21 20.03
C THR A 98 2.63 11.45 20.13
N HIS A 99 1.96 11.68 19.01
CA HIS A 99 0.54 12.03 18.92
C HIS A 99 -0.17 11.21 17.84
N GLN A 100 -1.49 11.13 17.93
CA GLN A 100 -2.31 10.56 16.87
C GLN A 100 -2.15 11.39 15.58
N MET A 101 -1.89 10.70 14.47
CA MET A 101 -1.67 11.37 13.19
C MET A 101 -3.00 11.89 12.63
N PRO A 102 -3.10 13.19 12.29
CA PRO A 102 -4.33 13.74 11.74
C PRO A 102 -4.54 13.28 10.29
N PRO A 103 -5.80 13.19 9.81
CA PRO A 103 -6.13 12.74 8.46
C PRO A 103 -5.36 13.48 7.35
N LYS A 104 -5.16 14.80 7.47
CA LYS A 104 -4.41 15.59 6.49
C LYS A 104 -2.98 15.08 6.25
N VAL A 105 -2.32 14.53 7.28
CA VAL A 105 -0.95 14.01 7.16
C VAL A 105 -0.98 12.62 6.53
N MET A 106 -1.98 11.80 6.88
CA MET A 106 -2.22 10.53 6.19
C MET A 106 -2.53 10.74 4.71
N ASP A 107 -3.32 11.76 4.35
CA ASP A 107 -3.63 12.09 2.96
C ASP A 107 -2.36 12.51 2.19
N ALA A 108 -1.45 13.27 2.82
CA ALA A 108 -0.16 13.61 2.23
C ALA A 108 0.74 12.38 2.05
N LEU A 109 0.74 11.45 3.02
CA LEU A 109 1.46 10.18 2.91
C LEU A 109 0.90 9.34 1.76
N MET A 110 -0.43 9.21 1.63
CA MET A 110 -1.05 8.48 0.51
C MET A 110 -0.73 9.10 -0.85
N TYR A 111 -0.70 10.43 -0.93
CA TYR A 111 -0.28 11.12 -2.15
C TYR A 111 1.19 10.80 -2.49
N TYR A 112 2.10 10.85 -1.51
CA TYR A 112 3.48 10.43 -1.73
C TYR A 112 3.56 8.95 -2.17
N THR A 113 2.88 8.05 -1.48
CA THR A 113 2.87 6.62 -1.82
C THR A 113 2.38 6.39 -3.25
N LYS A 114 1.37 7.14 -3.71
CA LYS A 114 0.91 7.11 -5.09
C LYS A 114 2.04 7.47 -6.05
N LEU A 115 2.72 8.60 -5.83
CA LEU A 115 3.85 9.03 -6.66
C LEU A 115 5.01 8.03 -6.66
N ASP A 116 5.31 7.42 -5.51
CA ASP A 116 6.37 6.43 -5.38
C ASP A 116 6.08 5.15 -6.17
N LEU A 117 4.84 4.64 -6.07
CA LEU A 117 4.39 3.48 -6.84
C LEU A 117 4.39 3.78 -8.35
N MET A 118 3.91 4.96 -8.76
CA MET A 118 3.97 5.39 -10.16
C MET A 118 5.42 5.45 -10.67
N ARG A 119 6.37 5.94 -9.86
CA ARG A 119 7.79 5.96 -10.24
C ARG A 119 8.39 4.56 -10.37
N LYS A 120 8.03 3.65 -9.47
CA LYS A 120 8.59 2.28 -9.45
C LYS A 120 8.05 1.39 -10.55
N PHE A 121 6.77 1.53 -10.88
CA PHE A 121 6.09 0.58 -11.75
C PHE A 121 5.67 1.20 -13.09
N GLY A 122 5.43 2.51 -13.16
CA GLY A 122 4.96 3.19 -14.38
C GLY A 122 3.79 2.46 -15.04
N ASP A 123 3.83 2.36 -16.37
CA ASP A 123 2.87 1.60 -17.17
C ASP A 123 3.12 0.08 -17.13
N SER A 124 4.25 -0.35 -16.59
CA SER A 124 4.64 -1.77 -16.47
C SER A 124 4.15 -2.40 -15.17
N ALA A 125 3.24 -1.75 -14.45
CA ALA A 125 2.70 -2.27 -13.21
C ALA A 125 1.98 -3.62 -13.45
N PRO A 126 2.28 -4.66 -12.66
CA PRO A 126 1.61 -5.95 -12.80
C PRO A 126 0.12 -5.92 -12.41
N CYS A 127 -0.32 -4.82 -11.81
CA CYS A 127 -1.66 -4.60 -11.29
C CYS A 127 -1.97 -3.10 -11.36
N LYS A 128 -3.17 -2.75 -11.82
CA LYS A 128 -3.64 -1.35 -11.87
C LYS A 128 -4.13 -0.95 -10.48
N ILE A 129 -3.35 -0.09 -9.82
CA ILE A 129 -3.56 0.28 -8.42
C ILE A 129 -4.00 1.74 -8.30
N ALA A 130 -5.05 1.99 -7.52
CA ALA A 130 -5.42 3.34 -7.07
C ALA A 130 -5.14 3.53 -5.57
N LEU A 131 -4.67 4.72 -5.21
CA LEU A 131 -4.54 5.16 -3.82
C LEU A 131 -5.42 6.38 -3.58
N PHE A 132 -6.28 6.31 -2.58
CA PHE A 132 -7.16 7.39 -2.17
C PHE A 132 -6.84 7.92 -0.78
N ALA A 133 -7.19 9.19 -0.59
CA ALA A 133 -7.16 9.88 0.69
C ALA A 133 -8.34 9.47 1.58
N THR A 134 -8.32 9.95 2.83
CA THR A 134 -9.31 9.65 3.87
C THR A 134 -10.73 10.13 3.56
N ASN A 135 -10.90 11.08 2.64
CA ASN A 135 -12.20 11.53 2.16
C ASN A 135 -12.95 10.43 1.37
N PHE A 136 -12.23 9.50 0.73
CA PHE A 136 -12.82 8.42 -0.05
C PHE A 136 -13.67 7.47 0.81
N PRO A 137 -13.12 6.77 1.84
CA PRO A 137 -13.95 5.92 2.69
C PRO A 137 -15.06 6.71 3.40
N ALA A 138 -14.80 7.97 3.78
CA ALA A 138 -15.82 8.82 4.38
C ALA A 138 -17.00 9.09 3.42
N SER A 139 -16.73 9.29 2.13
CA SER A 139 -17.77 9.48 1.11
C SER A 139 -18.63 8.23 0.91
N ILE A 140 -18.02 7.04 0.99
CA ILE A 140 -18.71 5.75 0.86
C ILE A 140 -19.59 5.47 2.08
N VAL A 141 -19.02 5.63 3.29
CA VAL A 141 -19.74 5.39 4.56
C VAL A 141 -21.00 6.26 4.66
N LYS A 142 -20.95 7.51 4.18
CA LYS A 142 -22.12 8.41 4.14
C LYS A 142 -23.30 7.85 3.35
N GLN A 143 -23.05 7.02 2.33
CA GLN A 143 -24.11 6.41 1.51
C GLN A 143 -24.77 5.20 2.17
N HIS A 144 -24.13 4.60 3.18
CA HIS A 144 -24.56 3.33 3.75
C HIS A 144 -25.97 3.38 4.34
N ALA A 145 -26.31 4.45 5.07
CA ALA A 145 -27.63 4.61 5.67
C ALA A 145 -28.76 4.69 4.63
N ARG A 146 -28.48 5.27 3.45
CA ARG A 146 -29.44 5.32 2.33
C ARG A 146 -29.59 3.95 1.69
N LEU A 147 -28.47 3.25 1.45
CA LEU A 147 -28.48 1.90 0.89
C LEU A 147 -29.28 0.92 1.76
N THR A 148 -29.08 0.94 3.08
CA THR A 148 -29.75 0.00 4.01
C THR A 148 -31.24 0.26 4.14
N LYS A 149 -31.68 1.52 4.08
CA LYS A 149 -33.09 1.91 4.05
C LYS A 149 -33.78 1.63 2.71
N THR A 150 -33.00 1.44 1.65
CA THR A 150 -33.52 1.13 0.31
C THR A 150 -33.81 -0.37 0.19
N ALA A 151 -35.00 -0.71 -0.29
CA ALA A 151 -35.40 -2.09 -0.53
C ALA A 151 -34.41 -2.77 -1.47
N VAL A 152 -34.07 -4.04 -1.21
CA VAL A 152 -33.00 -4.76 -1.91
C VAL A 152 -33.14 -4.69 -3.44
N LYS A 153 -34.36 -4.87 -3.95
CA LYS A 153 -34.70 -4.81 -5.38
C LYS A 153 -34.47 -3.44 -6.04
N ASP A 154 -34.42 -2.37 -5.24
CA ASP A 154 -34.31 -0.98 -5.71
C ASP A 154 -32.90 -0.41 -5.55
N ARG A 155 -32.00 -1.11 -4.85
CA ARG A 155 -30.63 -0.63 -4.57
C ARG A 155 -29.80 -0.40 -5.83
N CYS A 156 -29.98 -1.20 -6.87
CA CYS A 156 -29.30 -1.04 -8.16
C CYS A 156 -29.73 0.25 -8.91
N LYS A 157 -30.89 0.81 -8.57
CA LYS A 157 -31.41 2.06 -9.14
C LYS A 157 -31.11 3.28 -8.26
N MET A 158 -30.49 3.07 -7.10
CA MET A 158 -30.19 4.14 -6.16
C MET A 158 -29.14 5.09 -6.76
N ARG A 159 -29.43 6.38 -6.73
CA ARG A 159 -28.47 7.42 -7.13
C ARG A 159 -27.50 7.70 -5.99
N PHE A 160 -26.22 7.53 -6.25
CA PHE A 160 -25.14 7.89 -5.34
C PHE A 160 -24.75 9.35 -5.49
N ASP A 161 -24.21 9.94 -4.44
CA ASP A 161 -23.79 11.34 -4.47
C ASP A 161 -22.59 11.52 -5.40
N ASP A 162 -22.61 12.60 -6.20
CA ASP A 162 -21.57 12.88 -7.19
C ASP A 162 -20.18 12.98 -6.57
N SER A 163 -20.06 13.46 -5.32
CA SER A 163 -18.77 13.53 -4.63
C SER A 163 -18.09 12.15 -4.45
N ALA A 164 -18.87 11.07 -4.31
CA ALA A 164 -18.32 9.72 -4.19
C ALA A 164 -17.97 9.14 -5.57
N LEU A 165 -18.79 9.44 -6.59
CA LEU A 165 -18.57 8.99 -7.96
C LEU A 165 -17.38 9.69 -8.62
N GLN A 166 -17.21 11.00 -8.40
CA GLN A 166 -16.10 11.79 -8.94
C GLN A 166 -14.74 11.30 -8.44
N LEU A 167 -14.66 10.82 -7.20
CA LEU A 167 -13.43 10.21 -6.69
C LEU A 167 -13.06 8.93 -7.44
N LEU A 168 -14.02 8.21 -8.01
CA LEU A 168 -13.73 7.04 -8.84
C LEU A 168 -13.47 7.44 -10.30
N ARG A 169 -14.15 8.46 -10.82
CA ARG A 169 -14.01 8.94 -12.22
C ARG A 169 -12.79 9.84 -12.43
N VAL A 170 -11.64 9.48 -11.86
CA VAL A 170 -10.43 10.34 -11.81
C VAL A 170 -9.94 10.76 -13.21
N ASP A 171 -10.28 10.01 -14.24
CA ASP A 171 -9.97 10.32 -15.64
C ASP A 171 -11.17 9.98 -16.54
N PRO A 172 -11.76 10.97 -17.26
CA PRO A 172 -12.90 10.77 -18.16
C PRO A 172 -12.62 9.80 -19.31
N ASP A 173 -11.36 9.67 -19.72
CA ASP A 173 -10.93 8.80 -20.81
C ASP A 173 -10.44 7.44 -20.32
N CYS A 174 -10.34 7.25 -18.99
CA CYS A 174 -9.96 5.99 -18.39
C CYS A 174 -11.21 5.16 -18.10
N GLU A 175 -11.46 4.14 -18.93
CA GLU A 175 -12.29 3.02 -18.50
C GLU A 175 -11.77 2.56 -17.13
N MET A 176 -12.63 2.58 -16.12
CA MET A 176 -12.22 2.24 -14.75
C MET A 176 -11.64 0.84 -14.70
N THR A 177 -10.31 0.76 -14.61
CA THR A 177 -9.53 -0.47 -14.81
C THR A 177 -8.67 -0.82 -13.60
N TYR A 178 -8.90 -0.21 -12.44
CA TYR A 178 -8.16 -0.59 -11.23
C TYR A 178 -8.52 -2.00 -10.81
N ASP A 179 -7.52 -2.83 -10.54
CA ASP A 179 -7.72 -4.14 -9.93
C ASP A 179 -7.80 -4.01 -8.40
N ARG A 180 -7.06 -3.02 -7.85
CA ARG A 180 -6.95 -2.79 -6.42
C ARG A 180 -7.02 -1.32 -6.06
N ILE A 181 -7.77 -1.02 -5.01
CA ILE A 181 -7.91 0.33 -4.47
C ILE A 181 -7.49 0.34 -3.02
N TYR A 182 -6.54 1.20 -2.66
CA TYR A 182 -6.02 1.37 -1.31
C TYR A 182 -6.45 2.70 -0.71
N PHE A 183 -6.71 2.69 0.60
CA PHE A 183 -6.90 3.91 1.38
C PHE A 183 -6.65 3.63 2.87
N PRO A 184 -6.29 4.65 3.65
CA PRO A 184 -6.21 4.54 5.09
C PRO A 184 -7.61 4.73 5.71
N PHE A 185 -7.89 3.97 6.77
CA PHE A 185 -9.13 4.09 7.55
C PHE A 185 -8.79 4.30 9.02
N ASN A 186 -9.47 5.24 9.67
CA ASN A 186 -9.24 5.54 11.08
C ASN A 186 -10.39 4.99 11.93
N ILE A 187 -10.10 3.94 12.69
CA ILE A 187 -11.03 3.30 13.61
C ILE A 187 -11.12 4.14 14.87
N ASP A 188 -12.33 4.59 15.20
CA ASP A 188 -12.65 5.38 16.40
C ASP A 188 -11.76 6.63 16.58
N LYS A 189 -11.26 7.21 15.48
CA LYS A 189 -10.31 8.35 15.47
C LYS A 189 -9.01 8.07 16.24
N TYR A 190 -8.68 6.82 16.47
CA TYR A 190 -7.61 6.39 17.36
C TYR A 190 -6.61 5.41 16.71
N HIS A 191 -7.07 4.55 15.81
CA HIS A 191 -6.20 3.53 15.22
C HIS A 191 -6.32 3.52 13.71
N TRP A 192 -5.19 3.71 13.05
CA TRP A 192 -5.12 3.65 11.60
C TRP A 192 -4.93 2.20 11.13
N VAL A 193 -5.70 1.83 10.11
CA VAL A 193 -5.53 0.58 9.35
C VAL A 193 -5.44 0.88 7.87
N GLY A 194 -4.71 0.04 7.14
CA GLY A 194 -4.75 0.05 5.68
C GLY A 194 -5.93 -0.76 5.18
N VAL A 195 -6.61 -0.30 4.13
CA VAL A 195 -7.66 -1.05 3.47
C VAL A 195 -7.30 -1.22 2.00
N CYS A 196 -7.47 -2.44 1.48
CA CYS A 196 -7.36 -2.77 0.07
C CYS A 196 -8.67 -3.39 -0.42
N LEU A 197 -9.34 -2.72 -1.35
CA LEU A 197 -10.45 -3.30 -2.11
C LEU A 197 -9.85 -4.02 -3.32
N ASP A 198 -9.85 -5.35 -3.29
CA ASP A 198 -9.46 -6.20 -4.42
C ASP A 198 -10.71 -6.51 -5.23
N ILE A 199 -10.82 -5.86 -6.39
CA ILE A 199 -12.02 -5.87 -7.23
C ILE A 199 -12.22 -7.25 -7.86
N MET A 200 -11.11 -7.86 -8.29
CA MET A 200 -11.11 -9.17 -8.95
C MET A 200 -11.63 -10.28 -8.03
N SER A 201 -11.22 -10.27 -6.77
CA SER A 201 -11.65 -11.25 -5.76
C SER A 201 -12.89 -10.81 -4.97
N ALA A 202 -13.45 -9.63 -5.25
CA ALA A 202 -14.52 -9.01 -4.47
C ALA A 202 -14.26 -9.05 -2.95
N THR A 203 -13.03 -8.72 -2.55
CA THR A 203 -12.57 -8.81 -1.16
C THR A 203 -12.07 -7.47 -0.65
N LEU A 204 -12.51 -7.08 0.55
CA LEU A 204 -11.97 -5.97 1.32
C LEU A 204 -10.95 -6.52 2.31
N HIS A 205 -9.67 -6.32 2.01
CA HIS A 205 -8.57 -6.68 2.88
C HIS A 205 -8.28 -5.56 3.90
N VAL A 206 -8.23 -5.92 5.18
CA VAL A 206 -7.82 -5.03 6.26
C VAL A 206 -6.39 -5.35 6.65
N ILE A 207 -5.49 -4.39 6.47
CA ILE A 207 -4.07 -4.50 6.76
C ILE A 207 -3.82 -3.78 8.08
N ASP A 208 -3.62 -4.56 9.14
CA ASP A 208 -3.68 -4.07 10.51
C ASP A 208 -2.46 -4.51 11.34
N CYS A 209 -1.80 -3.53 11.94
CA CYS A 209 -0.66 -3.75 12.83
C CYS A 209 -1.06 -4.02 14.29
N ASN A 210 -2.34 -3.91 14.68
CA ASN A 210 -2.76 -4.22 16.05
C ASN A 210 -4.10 -4.96 16.07
N MET A 211 -4.03 -6.28 15.82
CA MET A 211 -5.21 -7.13 15.80
C MET A 211 -5.90 -7.23 17.16
N SER A 212 -5.16 -7.06 18.26
CA SER A 212 -5.69 -7.15 19.62
C SER A 212 -6.61 -5.99 20.01
N LEU A 213 -6.45 -4.82 19.37
CA LEU A 213 -7.19 -3.61 19.71
C LEU A 213 -8.68 -3.69 19.33
N ARG A 214 -9.00 -4.45 18.28
CA ARG A 214 -10.35 -4.50 17.71
C ARG A 214 -10.67 -5.93 17.31
N SER A 215 -11.75 -6.49 17.84
CA SER A 215 -12.21 -7.83 17.48
C SER A 215 -12.67 -7.90 16.02
N GLU A 216 -12.71 -9.10 15.46
CA GLU A 216 -13.20 -9.34 14.10
C GLU A 216 -14.65 -8.85 13.90
N SER A 217 -15.52 -9.01 14.91
CA SER A 217 -16.91 -8.57 14.83
C SER A 217 -17.04 -7.05 14.79
N LEU A 218 -16.25 -6.34 15.60
CA LEU A 218 -16.21 -4.88 15.59
C LEU A 218 -15.55 -4.33 14.32
N MET A 219 -14.47 -4.96 13.85
CA MET A 219 -13.85 -4.62 12.56
C MET A 219 -14.85 -4.73 11.41
N LYS A 220 -15.64 -5.82 11.38
CA LYS A 220 -16.73 -5.98 10.42
C LYS A 220 -17.78 -4.90 10.55
N LYS A 221 -18.19 -4.54 11.78
CA LYS A 221 -19.14 -3.45 11.99
C LYS A 221 -18.63 -2.12 11.43
N ASP A 222 -17.35 -1.81 11.62
CA ASP A 222 -16.74 -0.55 11.20
C ASP A 222 -16.60 -0.45 9.66
N LEU A 223 -16.30 -1.56 8.98
CA LEU A 223 -15.98 -1.57 7.53
C LEU A 223 -17.08 -2.17 6.63
N ASN A 224 -18.10 -2.82 7.18
CA ASN A 224 -19.28 -3.25 6.43
C ASN A 224 -19.93 -2.11 5.62
N PRO A 225 -20.01 -0.86 6.12
CA PRO A 225 -20.49 0.25 5.30
C PRO A 225 -19.76 0.37 3.97
N VAL A 226 -18.44 0.18 3.96
CA VAL A 226 -17.63 0.23 2.74
C VAL A 226 -17.87 -1.01 1.89
N ALA A 227 -17.77 -2.21 2.48
CA ALA A 227 -17.92 -3.49 1.78
C ALA A 227 -19.30 -3.65 1.10
N ASN A 228 -20.36 -3.09 1.69
CA ASN A 228 -21.72 -3.13 1.16
C ASN A 228 -21.97 -2.10 0.07
N VAL A 229 -21.44 -0.88 0.21
CA VAL A 229 -21.74 0.24 -0.70
C VAL A 229 -20.85 0.21 -1.93
N PHE A 230 -19.56 -0.08 -1.76
CA PHE A 230 -18.58 0.00 -2.84
C PHE A 230 -18.96 -0.77 -4.12
N PRO A 231 -19.51 -2.00 -4.05
CA PRO A 231 -19.94 -2.75 -5.24
C PRO A 231 -20.99 -2.02 -6.08
N TYR A 232 -21.87 -1.24 -5.44
CA TYR A 232 -22.87 -0.46 -6.15
C TYR A 232 -22.28 0.81 -6.76
N LEU A 233 -21.31 1.45 -6.08
CA LEU A 233 -20.60 2.60 -6.61
C LEU A 233 -19.81 2.24 -7.86
N ILE A 234 -19.02 1.17 -7.81
CA ILE A 234 -18.24 0.74 -8.99
C ILE A 234 -19.16 0.33 -10.14
N ASN A 235 -20.26 -0.39 -9.87
CA ASN A 235 -21.26 -0.73 -10.89
C ASN A 235 -21.89 0.51 -11.55
N ALA A 236 -22.16 1.57 -10.77
CA ALA A 236 -22.69 2.83 -11.29
C ALA A 236 -21.67 3.63 -12.11
N VAL A 237 -20.37 3.46 -11.86
CA VAL A 237 -19.31 4.11 -12.64
C VAL A 237 -19.04 3.38 -13.95
N ILE A 238 -19.00 2.05 -13.94
CA ILE A 238 -18.74 1.22 -15.14
C ILE A 238 -19.96 1.02 -16.04
N GLY A 239 -21.14 1.49 -15.63
CA GLY A 239 -22.39 1.30 -16.39
C GLY A 239 -22.91 -0.14 -16.37
N GLY A 240 -22.67 -0.89 -15.29
CA GLY A 240 -23.05 -2.29 -15.20
C GLY A 240 -24.56 -2.53 -15.15
N ASP A 241 -24.99 -3.73 -15.56
CA ASP A 241 -26.42 -4.09 -15.72
C ASP A 241 -27.19 -3.96 -14.40
N SER A 242 -28.13 -3.01 -14.36
CA SER A 242 -29.02 -2.78 -13.21
C SER A 242 -29.87 -4.00 -12.80
N ARG A 243 -29.97 -5.03 -13.65
CA ARG A 243 -30.68 -6.28 -13.34
C ARG A 243 -29.89 -7.21 -12.40
N ASN A 244 -28.56 -7.08 -12.36
CA ASN A 244 -27.71 -7.88 -11.47
C ASN A 244 -27.40 -7.09 -10.21
N LEU A 245 -27.87 -7.59 -9.06
CA LEU A 245 -27.60 -6.94 -7.78
C LEU A 245 -26.12 -7.16 -7.37
N PRO A 246 -25.34 -6.08 -7.18
CA PRO A 246 -23.97 -6.20 -6.68
C PRO A 246 -23.93 -6.86 -5.31
N LYS A 247 -23.05 -7.85 -5.15
CA LYS A 247 -22.82 -8.54 -3.88
C LYS A 247 -21.83 -7.74 -3.01
N PRO A 248 -22.03 -7.68 -1.69
CA PRO A 248 -21.04 -7.14 -0.77
C PRO A 248 -19.68 -7.80 -0.93
N PHE A 249 -18.62 -7.00 -0.76
CA PHE A 249 -17.26 -7.56 -0.70
C PHE A 249 -17.08 -8.40 0.56
N ILE A 250 -16.31 -9.47 0.45
CA ILE A 250 -15.93 -10.29 1.59
C ILE A 250 -14.91 -9.51 2.41
N LEU A 251 -15.17 -9.29 3.70
CA LEU A 251 -14.20 -8.66 4.58
C LEU A 251 -13.21 -9.71 5.11
N SER A 252 -11.91 -9.46 4.90
CA SER A 252 -10.82 -10.32 5.35
C SER A 252 -9.73 -9.49 6.01
N ARG A 253 -9.39 -9.78 7.27
CA ARG A 253 -8.24 -9.14 7.94
C ARG A 253 -6.98 -9.95 7.64
N SER A 254 -5.99 -9.28 7.06
CA SER A 254 -4.75 -9.93 6.60
C SER A 254 -3.95 -10.48 7.78
N LYS A 255 -3.55 -11.75 7.67
CA LYS A 255 -2.71 -12.44 8.66
C LYS A 255 -1.23 -12.27 8.33
N GLY A 256 -0.37 -12.47 9.32
CA GLY A 256 1.09 -12.42 9.15
C GLY A 256 1.67 -11.00 9.06
N ILE A 257 0.88 -9.97 9.38
CA ILE A 257 1.33 -8.60 9.51
C ILE A 257 2.06 -8.46 10.86
N PRO A 258 3.27 -7.88 10.91
CA PRO A 258 3.97 -7.61 12.18
C PRO A 258 3.11 -6.75 13.11
N GLN A 259 2.99 -7.18 14.37
CA GLN A 259 2.13 -6.53 15.35
C GLN A 259 2.87 -5.42 16.11
N ASN A 260 2.22 -4.27 16.29
CA ASN A 260 2.67 -3.14 17.07
C ASN A 260 1.53 -2.68 18.01
N PRO A 261 1.66 -2.89 19.33
CA PRO A 261 0.63 -2.48 20.28
C PRO A 261 0.59 -0.96 20.51
N ASN A 262 1.63 -0.21 20.11
CA ASN A 262 1.67 1.24 20.32
C ASN A 262 0.70 1.94 19.35
N PRO A 263 -0.40 2.53 19.86
CA PRO A 263 -1.43 3.15 19.02
C PRO A 263 -0.92 4.35 18.22
N ARG A 264 0.13 5.04 18.72
CA ARG A 264 0.71 6.22 18.06
C ARG A 264 1.52 5.85 16.81
N ASP A 265 1.92 4.59 16.69
CA ASP A 265 2.67 4.08 15.55
C ASP A 265 1.74 3.63 14.40
N SER A 266 0.45 3.46 14.68
CA SER A 266 -0.51 2.87 13.74
C SER A 266 -0.56 3.59 12.39
N ALA A 267 -0.42 4.91 12.39
CA ALA A 267 -0.42 5.73 11.18
C ALA A 267 0.78 5.46 10.28
N VAL A 268 2.00 5.46 10.85
CA VAL A 268 3.24 5.20 10.12
C VAL A 268 3.27 3.76 9.65
N MET A 269 2.90 2.81 10.52
CA MET A 269 2.73 1.40 10.15
C MET A 269 1.76 1.26 8.97
N THR A 270 0.58 1.89 9.03
CA THR A 270 -0.43 1.83 7.96
C THR A 270 0.11 2.35 6.63
N ALA A 271 0.80 3.50 6.62
CA ALA A 271 1.35 4.06 5.39
C ALA A 271 2.37 3.10 4.74
N LEU A 272 3.29 2.55 5.54
CA LEU A 272 4.28 1.57 5.08
C LEU A 272 3.65 0.26 4.61
N LEU A 273 2.66 -0.23 5.36
CA LEU A 273 1.94 -1.48 5.06
C LEU A 273 1.12 -1.36 3.76
N ILE A 274 0.46 -0.22 3.51
CA ILE A 274 -0.21 0.03 2.23
C ILE A 274 0.80 -0.03 1.08
N GLN A 275 1.94 0.64 1.21
CA GLN A 275 2.97 0.67 0.17
C GLN A 275 3.58 -0.72 -0.07
N ALA A 276 3.86 -1.46 1.00
CA ALA A 276 4.34 -2.85 0.95
C ALA A 276 3.32 -3.78 0.28
N HIS A 277 2.05 -3.69 0.68
CA HIS A 277 0.98 -4.53 0.12
C HIS A 277 0.72 -4.24 -1.36
N ALA A 278 0.75 -2.96 -1.74
CA ALA A 278 0.66 -2.57 -3.15
C ALA A 278 1.81 -3.13 -3.99
N SER A 279 3.01 -3.24 -3.42
CA SER A 279 4.21 -3.68 -4.14
C SER A 279 4.36 -5.21 -4.20
N SER A 280 4.00 -5.93 -3.14
CA SER A 280 4.29 -7.37 -3.01
C SER A 280 3.27 -8.13 -2.16
N GLY A 281 2.05 -7.58 -1.98
CA GLY A 281 0.99 -8.18 -1.18
C GLY A 281 1.37 -8.37 0.28
N VAL A 282 0.77 -9.39 0.91
CA VAL A 282 0.98 -9.72 2.33
C VAL A 282 2.45 -10.06 2.62
N ASP A 283 3.17 -10.67 1.68
CA ASP A 283 4.58 -11.00 1.86
C ASP A 283 5.45 -9.77 2.02
N GLY A 284 5.19 -8.70 1.24
CA GLY A 284 5.86 -7.41 1.43
C GLY A 284 5.61 -6.80 2.82
N CYS A 285 4.43 -7.04 3.39
CA CYS A 285 4.07 -6.49 4.70
C CYS A 285 4.85 -7.12 5.86
N LYS A 286 5.33 -8.37 5.72
CA LYS A 286 6.10 -9.08 6.75
C LYS A 286 7.39 -8.35 7.14
N GLU A 287 7.91 -7.52 6.24
CA GLU A 287 9.16 -6.77 6.43
C GLU A 287 8.95 -5.42 7.14
N VAL A 288 7.69 -4.96 7.27
CA VAL A 288 7.36 -3.72 7.97
C VAL A 288 7.28 -4.00 9.46
N THR A 289 8.43 -4.01 10.13
CA THR A 289 8.52 -4.33 11.56
C THR A 289 8.54 -3.08 12.44
N PRO A 290 8.09 -3.16 13.71
CA PRO A 290 8.19 -2.04 14.65
C PRO A 290 9.61 -1.51 14.86
N VAL A 291 10.62 -2.38 14.75
CA VAL A 291 12.04 -2.03 14.93
C VAL A 291 12.50 -1.04 13.85
N ALA A 292 12.06 -1.24 12.61
CA ALA A 292 12.44 -0.40 11.49
C ALA A 292 11.71 0.96 11.46
N LEU A 293 10.73 1.20 12.35
CA LEU A 293 9.89 2.39 12.32
C LEU A 293 10.65 3.70 12.52
N HIS A 294 11.71 3.71 13.33
CA HIS A 294 12.46 4.93 13.58
C HIS A 294 13.05 5.49 12.27
N SER A 295 13.85 4.69 11.57
CA SER A 295 14.45 5.06 10.29
C SER A 295 13.39 5.24 9.20
N ALA A 296 12.37 4.38 9.15
CA ALA A 296 11.30 4.46 8.16
C ALA A 296 10.46 5.75 8.30
N SER A 297 10.21 6.21 9.52
CA SER A 297 9.46 7.45 9.76
C SER A 297 10.22 8.69 9.29
N LYS A 298 11.55 8.75 9.51
CA LYS A 298 12.42 9.79 8.95
C LYS A 298 12.39 9.77 7.43
N GLN A 299 12.50 8.58 6.84
CA GLN A 299 12.45 8.40 5.39
C GLN A 299 11.12 8.91 4.82
N LEU A 300 9.98 8.57 5.43
CA LEU A 300 8.67 9.08 5.01
C LEU A 300 8.59 10.60 5.08
N ALA A 301 9.05 11.21 6.18
CA ALA A 301 9.05 12.67 6.32
C ALA A 301 9.89 13.36 5.24
N VAL A 302 11.09 12.84 4.97
CA VAL A 302 11.99 13.33 3.90
C VAL A 302 11.35 13.19 2.53
N MET A 303 10.72 12.04 2.26
CA MET A 303 10.13 11.76 0.96
C MET A 303 8.87 12.59 0.70
N VAL A 304 8.02 12.78 1.70
CA VAL A 304 6.88 13.70 1.62
C VAL A 304 7.38 15.12 1.33
N TYR A 305 8.40 15.60 2.04
CA TYR A 305 8.99 16.92 1.77
C TYR A 305 9.51 17.06 0.34
N ARG A 306 10.28 16.08 -0.15
CA ARG A 306 10.82 16.09 -1.53
C ARG A 306 9.73 16.03 -2.59
N ALA A 307 8.63 15.33 -2.33
CA ALA A 307 7.50 15.27 -3.26
C ALA A 307 6.74 16.60 -3.34
N ILE A 308 6.78 17.42 -2.29
CA ILE A 308 6.09 18.72 -2.22
C ILE A 308 6.98 19.87 -2.68
N CYS A 309 8.28 19.76 -2.46
CA CYS A 309 9.29 20.74 -2.86
C CYS A 309 10.26 20.07 -3.84
N PRO A 310 9.88 19.87 -5.11
CA PRO A 310 10.81 19.35 -6.12
C PRO A 310 12.01 20.28 -6.22
N VAL A 311 13.21 19.68 -6.23
CA VAL A 311 14.50 20.37 -6.42
C VAL A 311 14.65 20.76 -7.87
#